data_AF-A0A257DCD5-F1
#
_entry.id   AF-A0A257DCD5-F1
#
_cell.length_a   1.000
_cell.length_b   1.000
_cell.length_c   1.000
_cell.angle_alpha   90.00
_cell.angle_beta   90.00
_cell.angle_gamma   90.00
#
_symmetry.space_group_name_H-M   'P 1'
#
loop_
_entity.id
_entity.type
_entity.pdbx_description
1 polymer ?
#
loop_
_entity_poly.entity_id
_entity_poly.type
_entity_poly.pdbx_seq_one_letter_code
_entity_poly.pdbx_strand_id
1 'polypeptide(L)'
;MATTPSPLSHHDILGIVEPFTRRSRQVDLAASDRLNRRLLFKPIDHAGTTRLPGLRETLQLDSYRSGNFELTRTLSLADGRTATLQTSGRQPAALLARIEAVAPEQQFVVGPGYLIARSYSVPTDPITSAEGVPSVPLVLTRAVIHLEDLTLTLRVPEARGVSADITLAPTLATDGSTLDLPDDLLAVIGWDWTRLVRKKDEWESRLRLRGGPARRTQRAEQAADRAARHLAQTLAEPPARFHERHLRARWWAALRRAIPILTPVSLVITVLLFPRIDFGEKPGLWLMLYHLPTALIALSFCLQELPEFVIPPLPRRSETPTWRRPPKVALSGAPARG
;
A
#
# COMPACT_ATOMS: atom_id res chain seq x y z
N MET A 1 24.06 5.85 -27.78
CA MET A 1 23.00 5.37 -28.69
C MET A 1 22.58 3.99 -28.23
N ALA A 2 21.34 3.84 -27.74
CA ALA A 2 20.84 2.54 -27.28
C ALA A 2 20.56 1.65 -28.50
N THR A 3 21.33 0.59 -28.66
CA THR A 3 21.15 -0.40 -29.73
C THR A 3 19.81 -1.10 -29.53
N THR A 4 18.89 -0.96 -30.48
CA THR A 4 17.61 -1.66 -30.47
C THR A 4 17.84 -3.17 -30.36
N PRO A 5 17.08 -3.89 -29.51
CA PRO A 5 17.20 -5.33 -29.36
C PRO A 5 16.92 -6.05 -30.69
N SER A 6 17.67 -7.13 -30.97
CA SER A 6 17.35 -7.99 -32.11
C SER A 6 15.97 -8.64 -31.85
N PRO A 7 15.05 -8.61 -32.84
CA PRO A 7 13.72 -9.16 -32.67
C PRO A 7 13.76 -10.68 -32.40
N LEU A 8 12.73 -11.23 -31.76
CA LEU A 8 12.59 -12.68 -31.62
C LEU A 8 12.39 -13.34 -32.99
N SER A 9 13.26 -14.30 -33.34
CA SER A 9 13.07 -15.11 -34.54
C SER A 9 11.97 -16.14 -34.34
N HIS A 10 11.46 -16.71 -35.44
CA HIS A 10 10.44 -17.76 -35.36
C HIS A 10 10.95 -18.99 -34.57
N HIS A 11 12.20 -19.37 -34.78
CA HIS A 11 12.82 -20.49 -34.06
C HIS A 11 12.98 -20.21 -32.56
N ASP A 12 13.35 -18.97 -32.19
CA ASP A 12 13.43 -18.57 -30.78
C ASP A 12 12.05 -18.69 -30.10
N ILE A 13 11.00 -18.21 -30.77
CA ILE A 13 9.63 -18.29 -30.25
C ILE A 13 9.25 -19.74 -30.01
N LEU A 14 9.46 -20.64 -30.98
CA LEU A 14 9.11 -22.06 -30.83
C LEU A 14 9.80 -22.71 -29.63
N GLY A 15 11.10 -22.46 -29.43
CA GLY A 15 11.83 -22.98 -28.28
C GLY A 15 11.35 -22.42 -26.94
N ILE A 16 10.94 -21.14 -26.91
CA ILE A 16 10.48 -20.48 -25.68
C ILE A 16 9.05 -20.90 -25.30
N VAL A 17 8.15 -21.06 -26.28
CA VAL A 17 6.70 -21.29 -26.05
C VAL A 17 6.34 -22.77 -25.88
N GLU A 18 7.24 -23.70 -26.19
CA GLU A 18 7.04 -25.14 -26.06
C GLU A 18 6.49 -25.56 -24.67
N PRO A 19 7.09 -25.17 -23.52
CA PRO A 19 6.56 -25.56 -22.21
C PRO A 19 5.17 -24.99 -21.90
N PHE A 20 4.82 -23.83 -22.48
CA PHE A 20 3.52 -23.21 -22.34
C PHE A 20 2.46 -23.97 -23.14
N THR A 21 2.78 -24.32 -24.38
CA THR A 21 1.88 -25.07 -25.27
C THR A 21 1.54 -26.44 -24.67
N ARG A 22 2.52 -27.12 -24.04
CA ARG A 22 2.30 -28.38 -23.30
C ARG A 22 1.33 -28.25 -22.12
N ARG A 23 1.14 -27.05 -21.59
CA ARG A 23 0.18 -26.71 -20.52
C ARG A 23 -1.06 -26.00 -21.07
N SER A 24 -1.36 -26.21 -22.35
CA SER A 24 -2.50 -25.60 -23.06
C SER A 24 -2.50 -24.07 -23.06
N ARG A 25 -1.34 -23.43 -22.87
CA ARG A 25 -1.16 -21.98 -23.01
C ARG A 25 -0.69 -21.66 -24.43
N GLN A 26 -1.59 -21.13 -25.25
CA GLN A 26 -1.29 -20.77 -26.64
C GLN A 26 -0.79 -19.33 -26.73
N VAL A 27 0.28 -19.11 -27.49
CA VAL A 27 0.75 -17.75 -27.80
C VAL A 27 -0.24 -17.03 -28.72
N ASP A 28 -0.50 -15.76 -28.45
CA ASP A 28 -1.22 -14.85 -29.33
C ASP A 28 -0.20 -14.06 -30.14
N LEU A 29 0.07 -14.52 -31.37
CA LEU A 29 1.06 -13.89 -32.24
C LEU A 29 0.66 -12.49 -32.71
N ALA A 30 -0.64 -12.18 -32.73
CA ALA A 30 -1.13 -10.86 -33.15
C ALA A 30 -0.98 -9.83 -32.02
N ALA A 31 -1.15 -10.26 -30.77
CA ALA A 31 -0.96 -9.41 -29.60
C ALA A 31 0.51 -9.33 -29.13
N SER A 32 1.37 -10.24 -29.58
CA SER A 32 2.81 -10.28 -29.24
C SER A 32 3.63 -9.22 -29.99
N ASP A 33 4.69 -8.73 -29.35
CA ASP A 33 5.63 -7.77 -29.93
C ASP A 33 7.04 -8.38 -30.01
N ARG A 34 7.40 -8.84 -31.21
CA ARG A 34 8.69 -9.50 -31.47
C ARG A 34 9.86 -8.52 -31.41
N LEU A 35 9.64 -7.25 -31.75
CA LEU A 35 10.68 -6.21 -31.75
C LEU A 35 11.11 -5.90 -30.31
N ASN A 36 10.12 -5.79 -29.41
CA ASN A 36 10.34 -5.60 -27.97
C ASN A 36 10.52 -6.92 -27.20
N ARG A 37 10.60 -8.05 -27.91
CA ARG A 37 10.83 -9.40 -27.35
C ARG A 37 9.80 -9.79 -26.27
N ARG A 38 8.54 -9.43 -26.50
CA ARG A 38 7.39 -9.68 -25.64
C ARG A 38 6.42 -10.65 -26.31
N LEU A 39 6.08 -11.72 -25.60
CA LEU A 39 5.09 -12.71 -26.03
C LEU A 39 3.86 -12.63 -25.13
N LEU A 40 2.69 -12.45 -25.73
CA LEU A 40 1.40 -12.53 -25.05
C LEU A 40 0.75 -13.87 -25.33
N PHE A 41 0.05 -14.41 -24.35
CA PHE A 41 -0.70 -15.65 -24.47
C PHE A 41 -2.20 -15.35 -24.54
N LYS A 42 -2.93 -16.24 -25.21
CA LYS A 42 -4.39 -16.18 -25.25
C LYS A 42 -4.96 -16.21 -23.82
N PRO A 43 -5.98 -15.39 -23.53
CA PRO A 43 -6.57 -15.32 -22.21
C PRO A 43 -7.29 -16.62 -21.85
N ILE A 44 -7.33 -16.92 -20.56
CA ILE A 44 -8.14 -18.00 -19.99
C ILE A 44 -9.13 -17.39 -19.01
N ASP A 45 -10.40 -17.79 -19.10
CA ASP A 45 -11.43 -17.37 -18.17
C ASP A 45 -11.58 -18.42 -17.07
N HIS A 46 -11.52 -17.98 -15.81
CA HIS A 46 -11.76 -18.76 -14.62
C HIS A 46 -13.18 -18.53 -14.14
N ALA A 47 -13.90 -19.63 -13.87
CA ALA A 47 -15.26 -19.56 -13.35
C ALA A 47 -15.29 -18.82 -11.99
N GLY A 48 -16.31 -17.99 -11.80
CA GLY A 48 -16.54 -17.32 -10.52
C GLY A 48 -16.92 -18.31 -9.43
N THR A 49 -16.66 -17.93 -8.18
CA THR A 49 -17.15 -18.62 -6.99
C THR A 49 -18.31 -17.84 -6.38
N THR A 50 -18.88 -18.33 -5.28
CA THR A 50 -19.94 -17.62 -4.55
C THR A 50 -19.49 -16.26 -4.00
N ARG A 51 -18.17 -16.05 -3.80
CA ARG A 51 -17.61 -14.82 -3.22
C ARG A 51 -16.85 -13.96 -4.20
N LEU A 52 -16.27 -14.56 -5.25
CA LEU A 52 -15.42 -13.87 -6.21
C LEU A 52 -16.01 -14.02 -7.62
N PRO A 53 -16.25 -12.92 -8.37
CA PRO A 53 -16.65 -13.01 -9.76
C PRO A 53 -15.63 -13.76 -10.61
N GLY A 54 -16.03 -14.15 -11.82
CA GLY A 54 -15.13 -14.78 -12.78
C GLY A 54 -13.92 -13.89 -13.08
N LEU A 55 -12.76 -14.53 -13.27
CA LEU A 55 -11.49 -13.85 -13.53
C LEU A 55 -11.04 -14.15 -14.94
N ARG A 56 -10.55 -13.13 -15.65
CA ARG A 56 -9.83 -13.32 -16.91
C ARG A 56 -8.33 -13.26 -16.63
N GLU A 57 -7.64 -14.34 -16.96
CA GLU A 57 -6.19 -14.45 -16.82
C GLU A 57 -5.49 -14.22 -18.17
N THR A 58 -4.47 -13.37 -18.16
CA THR A 58 -3.52 -13.22 -19.26
C THR A 58 -2.10 -13.48 -18.78
N LEU A 59 -1.28 -14.09 -19.64
CA LEU A 59 0.15 -14.27 -19.40
C LEU A 59 0.93 -13.44 -20.40
N GLN A 60 2.01 -12.83 -19.92
CA GLN A 60 3.00 -12.11 -20.70
C GLN A 60 4.39 -12.62 -20.35
N LEU A 61 5.19 -12.97 -21.36
CA LEU A 61 6.58 -13.34 -21.20
C LEU A 61 7.47 -12.34 -21.92
N ASP A 62 8.29 -11.61 -21.16
CA ASP A 62 9.32 -10.72 -21.69
C ASP A 62 10.67 -11.47 -21.70
N SER A 63 11.39 -11.40 -22.82
CA SER A 63 12.71 -12.04 -23.00
C SER A 63 13.82 -10.99 -23.08
N TYR A 64 14.77 -11.06 -22.16
CA TYR A 64 15.93 -10.17 -22.12
C TYR A 64 17.15 -10.78 -22.81
N ARG A 65 18.03 -9.93 -23.38
CA ARG A 65 19.26 -10.36 -24.05
C ARG A 65 20.21 -11.18 -23.15
N SER A 66 20.10 -11.04 -21.84
CA SER A 66 20.87 -11.81 -20.85
C SER A 66 20.48 -13.30 -20.78
N GLY A 67 19.45 -13.73 -21.52
CA GLY A 67 18.86 -15.06 -21.41
C GLY A 67 17.93 -15.20 -20.19
N ASN A 68 17.67 -14.10 -19.49
CA ASN A 68 16.62 -14.05 -18.47
C ASN A 68 15.26 -13.77 -19.13
N PHE A 69 14.23 -14.29 -18.50
CA PHE A 69 12.84 -14.04 -18.82
C PHE A 69 12.14 -13.47 -17.59
N GLU A 70 11.11 -12.66 -17.84
CA GLU A 70 10.12 -12.25 -16.84
C GLU A 70 8.76 -12.74 -17.30
N LEU A 71 8.09 -13.52 -16.46
CA LEU A 71 6.73 -13.99 -16.70
C LEU A 71 5.80 -13.21 -15.77
N THR A 72 4.83 -12.51 -16.35
CA THR A 72 3.79 -11.78 -15.64
C THR A 72 2.44 -12.43 -15.92
N ARG A 73 1.75 -12.84 -14.87
CA ARG A 73 0.32 -13.15 -14.90
C ARG A 73 -0.47 -11.91 -14.49
N THR A 74 -1.47 -11.55 -15.27
CA THR A 74 -2.45 -10.52 -14.91
C THR A 74 -3.82 -11.17 -14.78
N LEU A 75 -4.47 -10.95 -13.65
CA LEU A 75 -5.85 -11.35 -13.40
C LEU A 75 -6.72 -10.10 -13.42
N SER A 76 -7.79 -10.14 -14.21
CA SER A 76 -8.74 -9.04 -14.35
C SER A 76 -10.15 -9.51 -14.02
N LEU A 77 -10.84 -8.75 -13.18
CA LEU A 77 -12.28 -8.86 -12.99
C LEU A 77 -13.02 -8.14 -14.12
N ALA A 78 -14.29 -8.50 -14.35
CA ALA A 78 -15.12 -7.91 -15.41
C ALA A 78 -15.30 -6.39 -15.29
N ASP A 79 -15.13 -5.83 -14.09
CA ASP A 79 -15.22 -4.40 -13.82
C ASP A 79 -13.88 -3.68 -13.83
N GLY A 80 -12.83 -4.31 -14.35
CA GLY A 80 -11.53 -3.70 -14.59
C GLY A 80 -10.58 -3.71 -13.39
N ARG A 81 -10.97 -4.29 -12.25
CA ARG A 81 -10.05 -4.49 -11.11
C ARG A 81 -9.01 -5.55 -11.46
N THR A 82 -7.73 -5.28 -11.18
CA THR A 82 -6.62 -6.13 -11.63
C THR A 82 -5.61 -6.47 -10.53
N ALA A 83 -5.00 -7.64 -10.64
CA ALA A 83 -3.91 -8.11 -9.80
C ALA A 83 -2.82 -8.77 -10.67
N THR A 84 -1.55 -8.64 -10.28
CA THR A 84 -0.42 -9.17 -11.06
C THR A 84 0.46 -10.11 -10.24
N LEU A 85 0.93 -11.19 -10.85
CA LEU A 85 1.91 -12.10 -10.26
C LEU A 85 3.11 -12.16 -11.20
N GLN A 86 4.29 -11.83 -10.71
CA GLN A 86 5.50 -11.74 -11.52
C GLN A 86 6.57 -12.71 -11.03
N THR A 87 7.34 -13.27 -11.95
CA THR A 87 8.51 -14.09 -11.61
C THR A 87 9.57 -13.95 -12.71
N SER A 88 10.84 -14.06 -12.33
CA SER A 88 11.95 -13.94 -13.28
C SER A 88 12.91 -15.13 -13.18
N GLY A 89 13.66 -15.39 -14.25
CA GLY A 89 14.62 -16.48 -14.29
C GLY A 89 14.98 -16.92 -15.71
N ARG A 90 15.82 -17.95 -15.83
CA ARG A 90 16.36 -18.40 -17.13
C ARG A 90 15.56 -19.49 -17.82
N GLN A 91 14.70 -20.18 -17.09
CA GLN A 91 13.99 -21.37 -17.59
C GLN A 91 12.47 -21.09 -17.66
N PRO A 92 11.90 -20.90 -18.87
CA PRO A 92 10.47 -20.56 -19.01
C PRO A 92 9.53 -21.58 -18.38
N ALA A 93 9.84 -22.88 -18.46
CA ALA A 93 9.07 -23.94 -17.82
C ALA A 93 9.00 -23.79 -16.28
N ALA A 94 10.13 -23.44 -15.65
CA ALA A 94 10.19 -23.22 -14.20
C ALA A 94 9.48 -21.92 -13.77
N LEU A 95 9.42 -20.92 -14.65
CA LEU A 95 8.62 -19.71 -14.42
C LEU A 95 7.13 -20.03 -14.46
N LEU A 96 6.68 -20.76 -15.47
CA LEU A 96 5.29 -21.17 -15.60
C LEU A 96 4.83 -22.00 -14.39
N ALA A 97 5.63 -23.00 -13.99
CA ALA A 97 5.32 -23.83 -12.83
C ALA A 97 5.18 -23.01 -11.53
N ARG A 98 6.01 -21.97 -11.35
CA ARG A 98 5.93 -21.06 -10.19
C ARG A 98 4.66 -20.20 -10.19
N ILE A 99 4.26 -19.69 -11.35
CA ILE A 99 3.01 -18.94 -11.50
C ILE A 99 1.79 -19.84 -11.25
N GLU A 100 1.78 -21.05 -11.84
CA GLU A 100 0.67 -22.01 -11.71
C GLU A 100 0.52 -22.54 -10.28
N ALA A 101 1.60 -22.57 -9.48
CA ALA A 101 1.55 -22.97 -8.08
C ALA A 101 0.77 -21.99 -7.18
N VAL A 102 0.53 -20.75 -7.63
CA VAL A 102 -0.25 -19.75 -6.90
C VAL A 102 -1.67 -19.71 -7.47
N ALA A 103 -2.65 -20.17 -6.72
CA ALA A 103 -4.05 -20.18 -7.17
C ALA A 103 -4.55 -18.75 -7.47
N PRO A 104 -5.30 -18.52 -8.57
CA PRO A 104 -5.77 -17.19 -8.96
C PRO A 104 -6.56 -16.47 -7.86
N GLU A 105 -7.40 -17.19 -7.12
CA GLU A 105 -8.21 -16.62 -6.03
C GLU A 105 -7.39 -16.07 -4.86
N GLN A 106 -6.14 -16.53 -4.66
CA GLN A 106 -5.29 -16.01 -3.57
C GLN A 106 -4.92 -14.53 -3.74
N GLN A 107 -5.02 -14.01 -4.97
CA GLN A 107 -4.74 -12.62 -5.29
C GLN A 107 -5.92 -11.68 -4.99
N PHE A 108 -7.08 -12.22 -4.61
CA PHE A 108 -8.27 -11.43 -4.29
C PHE A 108 -8.83 -11.78 -2.93
N VAL A 109 -9.09 -10.77 -2.11
CA VAL A 109 -9.77 -10.93 -0.83
C VAL A 109 -11.05 -10.10 -0.85
N VAL A 110 -12.19 -10.77 -0.69
CA VAL A 110 -13.51 -10.13 -0.66
C VAL A 110 -14.00 -10.08 0.78
N GLY A 111 -14.48 -8.90 1.20
CA GLY A 111 -15.10 -8.71 2.50
C GLY A 111 -16.29 -7.76 2.43
N PRO A 112 -16.94 -7.47 3.57
CA PRO A 112 -18.13 -6.61 3.61
C PRO A 112 -17.78 -5.18 3.18
N GLY A 113 -18.28 -4.76 2.02
CA GLY A 113 -18.07 -3.41 1.49
C GLY A 113 -16.67 -3.14 0.91
N TYR A 114 -15.84 -4.17 0.70
CA TYR A 114 -14.53 -3.99 0.09
C TYR A 114 -14.05 -5.22 -0.70
N LEU A 115 -13.17 -4.98 -1.68
CA LEU A 115 -12.39 -6.01 -2.36
C LEU A 115 -10.92 -5.58 -2.42
N ILE A 116 -10.02 -6.50 -2.09
CA ILE A 116 -8.57 -6.27 -2.13
C ILE A 116 -7.99 -7.08 -3.28
N ALA A 117 -7.33 -6.41 -4.22
CA ALA A 117 -6.53 -7.02 -5.28
C ALA A 117 -5.04 -6.95 -4.89
N ARG A 118 -4.36 -8.09 -4.85
CA ARG A 118 -2.97 -8.21 -4.38
C ARG A 118 -2.06 -8.64 -5.51
N SER A 119 -1.04 -7.82 -5.76
CA SER A 119 0.04 -8.12 -6.67
C SER A 119 1.28 -8.60 -5.92
N TYR A 120 1.93 -9.60 -6.49
CA TYR A 120 3.06 -10.29 -5.89
C TYR A 120 4.20 -10.47 -6.88
N SER A 121 5.40 -10.56 -6.33
CA SER A 121 6.59 -11.10 -6.98
C SER A 121 6.94 -12.45 -6.35
N VAL A 122 7.29 -13.42 -7.19
CA VAL A 122 7.75 -14.75 -6.79
C VAL A 122 9.24 -14.83 -7.10
N PRO A 123 10.11 -14.68 -6.08
CA PRO A 123 11.55 -14.77 -6.25
C PRO A 123 11.96 -16.19 -6.65
N THR A 124 13.17 -16.28 -7.20
CA THR A 124 13.75 -17.55 -7.68
C THR A 124 14.29 -18.44 -6.59
N ASP A 125 14.68 -17.85 -5.46
CA ASP A 125 15.22 -18.60 -4.35
C ASP A 125 14.09 -19.14 -3.48
N PRO A 126 14.00 -20.46 -3.26
CA PRO A 126 13.04 -21.01 -2.31
C PRO A 126 13.39 -20.51 -0.91
N ILE A 127 12.40 -19.94 -0.22
CA ILE A 127 12.50 -19.75 1.23
C ILE A 127 12.03 -21.07 1.85
N THR A 128 12.92 -21.73 2.59
CA THR A 128 12.53 -22.89 3.39
C THR A 128 11.58 -22.40 4.49
N SER A 129 10.31 -22.80 4.41
CA SER A 129 9.37 -22.56 5.49
C SER A 129 9.83 -23.29 6.75
N ALA A 130 9.51 -22.72 7.92
CA ALA A 130 9.88 -23.29 9.22
C ALA A 130 9.32 -24.72 9.43
N GLU A 131 8.29 -25.10 8.67
CA GLU A 131 7.62 -26.40 8.72
C GLU A 131 8.10 -27.40 7.65
N GLY A 132 9.16 -27.08 6.88
CA GLY A 132 9.71 -27.99 5.86
C GLY A 132 8.82 -28.24 4.64
N VAL A 133 7.61 -27.66 4.60
CA VAL A 133 6.73 -27.68 3.42
C VAL A 133 7.21 -26.63 2.42
N PRO A 134 7.51 -26.99 1.16
CA PRO A 134 7.87 -26.03 0.14
C PRO A 134 6.66 -25.16 -0.23
N SER A 135 6.60 -23.95 0.35
CA SER A 135 5.67 -22.91 -0.07
C SER A 135 6.38 -21.94 -1.02
N VAL A 136 5.74 -21.58 -2.12
CA VAL A 136 6.25 -20.54 -3.02
C VAL A 136 6.30 -19.21 -2.25
N PRO A 137 7.49 -18.62 -2.00
CA PRO A 137 7.57 -17.39 -1.24
C PRO A 137 6.92 -16.26 -2.04
N LEU A 138 5.81 -15.70 -1.53
CA LEU A 138 5.19 -14.54 -2.14
C LEU A 138 5.76 -13.26 -1.52
N VAL A 139 6.16 -12.32 -2.37
CA VAL A 139 6.57 -10.97 -1.98
C VAL A 139 5.49 -10.01 -2.44
N LEU A 140 4.71 -9.45 -1.50
CA LEU A 140 3.68 -8.48 -1.86
C LEU A 140 4.35 -7.22 -2.41
N THR A 141 3.96 -6.79 -3.61
CA THR A 141 4.48 -5.58 -4.27
C THR A 141 3.44 -4.47 -4.28
N ARG A 142 2.16 -4.82 -4.38
CA ARG A 142 1.04 -3.88 -4.36
C ARG A 142 -0.22 -4.53 -3.79
N ALA A 143 -1.00 -3.78 -3.02
CA ALA A 143 -2.37 -4.13 -2.69
C ALA A 143 -3.29 -2.96 -3.02
N VAL A 144 -4.38 -3.20 -3.73
CA VAL A 144 -5.39 -2.20 -4.07
C VAL A 144 -6.69 -2.58 -3.38
N ILE A 145 -7.14 -1.75 -2.46
CA ILE A 145 -8.40 -1.90 -1.75
C ILE A 145 -9.42 -1.04 -2.48
N HIS A 146 -10.44 -1.68 -3.03
CA HIS A 146 -11.58 -1.05 -3.65
C HIS A 146 -12.73 -1.00 -2.65
N LEU A 147 -13.15 0.21 -2.31
CA LEU A 147 -14.40 0.52 -1.61
C LEU A 147 -15.34 1.24 -2.58
N GLU A 148 -16.58 1.46 -2.17
CA GLU A 148 -17.59 2.15 -3.00
C GLU A 148 -17.11 3.54 -3.46
N ASP A 149 -16.71 4.37 -2.50
CA ASP A 149 -16.37 5.78 -2.73
C ASP A 149 -14.87 6.07 -2.77
N LEU A 150 -14.03 5.05 -2.55
CA LEU A 150 -12.61 5.24 -2.31
C LEU A 150 -11.80 4.04 -2.80
N THR A 151 -10.66 4.31 -3.43
CA THR A 151 -9.63 3.30 -3.70
C THR A 151 -8.37 3.62 -2.92
N LEU A 152 -7.89 2.67 -2.12
CA LEU A 152 -6.58 2.75 -1.44
C LEU A 152 -5.58 1.86 -2.17
N THR A 153 -4.46 2.42 -2.59
CA THR A 153 -3.32 1.66 -3.13
C THR A 153 -2.17 1.66 -2.12
N LEU A 154 -1.77 0.47 -1.67
CA LEU A 154 -0.57 0.21 -0.90
C LEU A 154 0.52 -0.30 -1.86
N ARG A 155 1.65 0.40 -1.96
CA ARG A 155 2.83 -0.04 -2.71
C ARG A 155 3.93 -0.44 -1.74
N VAL A 156 4.47 -1.63 -1.91
CA VAL A 156 5.50 -2.20 -1.04
C VAL A 156 6.83 -2.26 -1.80
N PRO A 157 7.79 -1.38 -1.49
CA PRO A 157 9.10 -1.43 -2.12
C PRO A 157 9.87 -2.69 -1.72
N GLU A 158 10.55 -3.30 -2.69
CA GLU A 158 11.40 -4.47 -2.46
C GLU A 158 12.57 -4.15 -1.51
N ALA A 159 13.09 -2.92 -1.60
CA ALA A 159 14.21 -2.44 -0.80
C ALA A 159 13.92 -2.56 0.71
N ARG A 160 14.89 -3.10 1.46
CA ARG A 160 14.79 -3.26 2.92
C ARG A 160 14.84 -1.90 3.62
N GLY A 161 14.08 -1.76 4.70
CA GLY A 161 14.03 -0.54 5.51
C GLY A 161 13.19 0.59 4.92
N VAL A 162 12.70 0.44 3.69
CA VAL A 162 11.81 1.42 3.05
C VAL A 162 10.36 1.16 3.47
N SER A 163 9.65 2.24 3.83
CA SER A 163 8.22 2.23 4.13
C SER A 163 7.41 1.86 2.89
N ALA A 164 6.24 1.28 3.10
CA ALA A 164 5.26 1.20 2.03
C ALA A 164 4.57 2.55 1.86
N ASP A 165 4.31 2.91 0.61
CA ASP A 165 3.56 4.12 0.26
C ASP A 165 2.09 3.78 0.14
N ILE A 166 1.24 4.67 0.65
CA ILE A 166 -0.21 4.56 0.59
C ILE A 166 -0.74 5.76 -0.17
N THR A 167 -1.58 5.51 -1.17
CA THR A 167 -2.36 6.55 -1.84
C THR A 167 -3.83 6.25 -1.74
N LEU A 168 -4.64 7.26 -1.43
CA LEU A 168 -6.09 7.21 -1.42
C LEU A 168 -6.60 8.10 -2.53
N ALA A 169 -7.36 7.52 -3.46
CA ALA A 169 -8.02 8.24 -4.53
C ALA A 169 -9.54 8.10 -4.37
N PRO A 170 -10.29 9.21 -4.40
CA PRO A 170 -11.75 9.16 -4.34
C PRO A 170 -12.29 8.55 -5.63
N THR A 171 -13.32 7.72 -5.51
CA THR A 171 -14.12 7.33 -6.66
C THR A 171 -14.96 8.53 -7.07
N LEU A 172 -14.95 8.87 -8.36
CA LEU A 172 -15.54 10.09 -8.90
C LEU A 172 -17.04 10.14 -8.57
N ALA A 173 -17.44 11.13 -7.77
CA ALA A 173 -18.81 11.29 -7.31
C ALA A 173 -19.71 11.82 -8.44
N THR A 174 -20.89 11.22 -8.62
CA THR A 174 -21.86 11.65 -9.65
C THR A 174 -22.37 13.07 -9.42
N ASP A 175 -22.37 13.55 -8.18
CA ASP A 175 -22.90 14.85 -7.76
C ASP A 175 -21.82 15.95 -7.64
N GLY A 176 -20.56 15.65 -8.00
CA GLY A 176 -19.43 16.57 -7.86
C GLY A 176 -19.04 16.88 -6.40
N SER A 177 -19.58 16.15 -5.43
CA SER A 177 -19.18 16.27 -4.03
C SER A 177 -17.75 15.76 -3.84
N THR A 178 -17.04 16.35 -2.87
CA THR A 178 -15.66 15.95 -2.56
C THR A 178 -15.59 15.26 -1.21
N LEU A 179 -14.83 14.18 -1.14
CA LEU A 179 -14.55 13.50 0.12
C LEU A 179 -13.66 14.39 1.01
N ASP A 180 -14.02 14.47 2.28
CA ASP A 180 -13.29 15.19 3.31
C ASP A 180 -12.89 14.22 4.42
N LEU A 181 -11.65 13.75 4.33
CA LEU A 181 -11.10 12.73 5.21
C LEU A 181 -10.21 13.38 6.28
N PRO A 182 -10.28 12.92 7.55
CA PRO A 182 -9.44 13.45 8.61
C PRO A 182 -7.99 12.95 8.45
N ASP A 183 -7.02 13.81 8.77
CA ASP A 183 -5.59 13.50 8.68
C ASP A 183 -5.21 12.22 9.46
N ASP A 184 -5.91 11.90 10.55
CA ASP A 184 -5.61 10.75 11.40
C ASP A 184 -6.38 9.48 11.04
N LEU A 185 -7.12 9.46 9.92
CA LEU A 185 -7.96 8.33 9.47
C LEU A 185 -7.23 6.98 9.50
N LEU A 186 -5.98 6.95 9.02
CA LEU A 186 -5.13 5.75 9.04
C LEU A 186 -4.25 5.68 10.28
N ALA A 187 -3.81 6.82 10.81
CA ALA A 187 -2.93 6.89 11.97
C ALA A 187 -3.55 6.23 13.21
N VAL A 188 -4.88 6.26 13.34
CA VAL A 188 -5.60 5.59 14.45
C VAL A 188 -5.50 4.06 14.43
N ILE A 189 -5.15 3.45 13.29
CA ILE A 189 -5.02 1.99 13.17
C ILE A 189 -3.82 1.48 13.98
N GLY A 190 -2.75 2.28 14.11
CA GLY A 190 -1.62 1.92 14.96
C GLY A 190 -0.35 2.73 14.77
N TRP A 191 0.70 2.31 15.48
CA TRP A 191 2.00 3.00 15.53
C TRP A 191 2.69 3.10 14.16
N ASP A 192 2.54 2.07 13.34
CA ASP A 192 3.22 1.94 12.05
C ASP A 192 2.57 2.75 10.92
N TRP A 193 1.41 3.38 11.18
CA TRP A 193 0.68 4.18 10.21
C TRP A 193 0.97 5.67 10.43
N THR A 194 1.28 6.38 9.35
CA THR A 194 1.42 7.84 9.37
C THR A 194 0.09 8.53 9.10
N ARG A 195 0.06 9.85 9.27
CA ARG A 195 -1.08 10.67 8.89
C ARG A 195 -1.33 10.62 7.39
N LEU A 196 -2.54 11.01 7.05
CA LEU A 196 -3.03 11.25 5.72
C LEU A 196 -2.74 12.71 5.35
N VAL A 197 -2.05 12.94 4.23
CA VAL A 197 -1.73 14.27 3.73
C VAL A 197 -2.45 14.47 2.42
N ARG A 198 -3.34 15.46 2.36
CA ARG A 198 -4.07 15.79 1.12
C ARG A 198 -3.13 16.43 0.11
N LYS A 199 -3.11 15.89 -1.11
CA LYS A 199 -2.31 16.38 -2.25
C LYS A 199 -3.20 16.44 -3.49
N LYS A 200 -3.65 17.65 -3.82
CA LYS A 200 -4.66 17.89 -4.88
C LYS A 200 -5.94 17.11 -4.59
N ASP A 201 -6.25 16.11 -5.42
CA ASP A 201 -7.45 15.27 -5.38
C ASP A 201 -7.20 13.88 -4.76
N GLU A 202 -5.97 13.61 -4.33
CA GLU A 202 -5.59 12.37 -3.67
C GLU A 202 -5.07 12.64 -2.26
N TRP A 203 -4.93 11.59 -1.47
CA TRP A 203 -4.22 11.65 -0.21
C TRP A 203 -3.07 10.66 -0.17
N GLU A 204 -1.95 11.09 0.42
CA GLU A 204 -0.75 10.27 0.60
C GLU A 204 -0.56 9.92 2.07
N SER A 205 -0.08 8.71 2.34
CA SER A 205 0.30 8.22 3.66
C SER A 205 1.41 7.18 3.52
N ARG A 206 1.97 6.71 4.63
CA ARG A 206 3.03 5.71 4.69
C ARG A 206 2.75 4.67 5.76
N LEU A 207 3.28 3.48 5.52
CA LEU A 207 3.21 2.35 6.44
C LEU A 207 4.61 1.78 6.71
N ARG A 208 4.95 1.69 7.99
CA ARG A 208 6.20 1.06 8.44
C ARG A 208 6.10 -0.45 8.34
N LEU A 209 6.96 -1.03 7.50
CA LEU A 209 7.11 -2.48 7.39
C LEU A 209 8.47 -2.90 7.98
N ARG A 210 8.44 -3.60 9.12
CA ARG A 210 9.64 -4.10 9.80
C ARG A 210 9.87 -5.59 9.51
N GLY A 211 11.13 -6.00 9.45
CA GLY A 211 11.55 -7.41 9.34
C GLY A 211 12.07 -7.79 7.95
N GLY A 212 12.40 -9.07 7.78
CA GLY A 212 12.80 -9.64 6.49
C GLY A 212 11.64 -9.78 5.49
N PRO A 213 11.93 -10.16 4.23
CA PRO A 213 10.94 -10.18 3.14
C PRO A 213 9.63 -10.90 3.47
N ALA A 214 9.69 -12.14 3.98
CA ALA A 214 8.49 -12.91 4.33
C ALA A 214 7.64 -12.23 5.42
N ARG A 215 8.27 -11.71 6.49
CA ARG A 215 7.57 -10.97 7.55
C ARG A 215 7.00 -9.65 7.03
N ARG A 216 7.66 -8.99 6.07
CA ARG A 216 7.16 -7.76 5.44
C ARG A 216 5.93 -8.05 4.59
N THR A 217 5.93 -9.10 3.78
CA THR A 217 4.73 -9.55 3.04
C THR A 217 3.57 -9.78 4.01
N GLN A 218 3.76 -10.63 5.01
CA GLN A 218 2.70 -10.97 5.96
C GLN A 218 2.14 -9.73 6.68
N ARG A 219 3.02 -8.81 7.11
CA ARG A 219 2.59 -7.55 7.74
C ARG A 219 1.87 -6.63 6.77
N ALA A 220 2.31 -6.53 5.53
CA ALA A 220 1.66 -5.70 4.53
C ALA A 220 0.27 -6.24 4.16
N GLU A 221 0.11 -7.56 4.03
CA GLU A 221 -1.20 -8.20 3.83
C GLU A 221 -2.13 -7.95 5.02
N GLN A 222 -1.66 -8.20 6.25
CA GLN A 222 -2.43 -7.93 7.46
C GLN A 222 -2.80 -6.45 7.60
N ALA A 223 -1.90 -5.55 7.21
CA ALA A 223 -2.15 -4.12 7.21
C ALA A 223 -3.21 -3.73 6.18
N ALA A 224 -3.14 -4.26 4.96
CA ALA A 224 -4.17 -4.07 3.94
C ALA A 224 -5.54 -4.59 4.42
N ASP A 225 -5.59 -5.77 5.04
CA ASP A 225 -6.83 -6.35 5.57
C ASP A 225 -7.43 -5.54 6.72
N ARG A 226 -6.57 -4.97 7.59
CA ARG A 226 -7.01 -4.08 8.67
C ARG A 226 -7.51 -2.75 8.11
N ALA A 227 -6.78 -2.15 7.17
CA ALA A 227 -7.18 -0.91 6.53
C ALA A 227 -8.50 -1.07 5.77
N ALA A 228 -8.69 -2.17 5.03
CA ALA A 228 -9.92 -2.42 4.30
C ALA A 228 -11.14 -2.48 5.22
N ARG A 229 -11.06 -3.26 6.30
CA ARG A 229 -12.13 -3.35 7.30
C ARG A 229 -12.38 -2.03 8.01
N HIS A 230 -11.31 -1.33 8.40
CA HIS A 230 -11.39 -0.04 9.07
C HIS A 230 -12.07 1.01 8.18
N LEU A 231 -11.66 1.13 6.91
CA LEU A 231 -12.22 2.08 5.97
C LEU A 231 -13.67 1.74 5.61
N ALA A 232 -13.97 0.47 5.33
CA ALA A 232 -15.34 0.05 5.03
C ALA A 232 -16.30 0.36 6.18
N GLN A 233 -15.89 0.08 7.42
CA GLN A 233 -16.69 0.41 8.60
C GLN A 233 -16.79 1.93 8.83
N THR A 234 -15.68 2.65 8.70
CA THR A 234 -15.63 4.09 8.99
C THR A 234 -16.44 4.91 7.99
N LEU A 235 -16.36 4.58 6.70
CA LEU A 235 -17.05 5.31 5.64
C LEU A 235 -18.55 4.98 5.58
N ALA A 236 -18.97 3.80 6.07
CA ALA A 236 -20.38 3.45 6.20
C ALA A 236 -21.10 4.17 7.35
N GLU A 237 -20.35 4.73 8.30
CA GLU A 237 -20.90 5.44 9.46
C GLU A 237 -20.74 6.97 9.32
N PRO A 238 -21.61 7.78 9.96
CA PRO A 238 -21.42 9.24 10.01
C PRO A 238 -20.10 9.63 10.67
N PRO A 239 -19.46 10.74 10.25
CA PRO A 239 -18.17 11.18 10.78
C PRO A 239 -18.10 11.25 12.31
N ALA A 240 -19.17 11.68 12.98
CA ALA A 240 -19.22 11.76 14.45
C ALA A 240 -18.86 10.44 15.15
N ARG A 241 -19.28 9.28 14.60
CA ARG A 241 -19.01 7.96 15.19
C ARG A 241 -17.53 7.61 15.17
N PHE A 242 -16.80 7.95 14.12
CA PHE A 242 -15.35 7.78 14.05
C PHE A 242 -14.65 8.56 15.16
N HIS A 243 -15.06 9.83 15.34
CA HIS A 243 -14.45 10.72 16.32
C HIS A 243 -14.68 10.24 17.76
N GLU A 244 -15.86 9.68 18.04
CA GLU A 244 -16.21 9.08 19.33
C GLU A 244 -15.46 7.77 19.58
N ARG A 245 -15.49 6.83 18.61
CA ARG A 245 -14.91 5.49 18.74
C ARG A 245 -13.39 5.54 18.88
N HIS A 246 -12.72 6.42 18.13
CA HIS A 246 -11.27 6.48 18.06
C HIS A 246 -10.65 7.58 18.90
N LEU A 247 -11.40 8.27 19.78
CA LEU A 247 -10.92 9.44 20.54
C LEU A 247 -9.54 9.24 21.18
N ARG A 248 -9.31 8.12 21.87
CA ARG A 248 -8.00 7.80 22.48
C ARG A 248 -6.90 7.59 21.44
N ALA A 249 -7.20 6.87 20.35
CA ALA A 249 -6.24 6.62 19.27
C ALA A 249 -5.88 7.92 18.52
N ARG A 250 -6.83 8.84 18.38
CA ARG A 250 -6.63 10.17 17.79
C ARG A 250 -5.75 11.04 18.66
N TRP A 251 -6.00 11.07 19.97
CA TRP A 251 -5.10 11.71 20.94
C TRP A 251 -3.69 11.13 20.89
N TRP A 252 -3.57 9.81 20.78
CA TRP A 252 -2.28 9.16 20.63
C TRP A 252 -1.58 9.51 19.31
N ALA A 253 -2.32 9.60 18.20
CA ALA A 253 -1.79 10.09 16.93
C ALA A 253 -1.30 11.55 17.03
N ALA A 254 -2.07 12.42 17.68
CA ALA A 254 -1.68 13.81 17.93
C ALA A 254 -0.43 13.92 18.82
N LEU A 255 -0.35 13.12 19.89
CA LEU A 255 0.81 13.08 20.77
C LEU A 255 2.07 12.61 20.04
N ARG A 256 1.97 11.56 19.21
CA ARG A 256 3.09 11.09 18.37
C ARG A 256 3.63 12.18 17.46
N ARG A 257 2.73 12.98 16.88
CA ARG A 257 3.10 14.11 16.03
C ARG A 257 3.78 15.24 16.82
N ALA A 258 3.49 15.38 18.11
CA ALA A 258 4.13 16.39 18.95
C ALA A 258 5.56 16.01 19.38
N ILE A 259 5.99 14.74 19.25
CA ILE A 259 7.32 14.28 19.71
C ILE A 259 8.48 15.15 19.20
N PRO A 260 8.58 15.51 17.89
CA PRO A 260 9.66 16.36 17.42
C PRO A 260 9.67 17.77 18.04
N ILE A 261 8.50 18.31 18.40
CA ILE A 261 8.35 19.62 19.08
C ILE A 261 8.70 19.48 20.57
N LEU A 262 8.39 18.33 21.19
CA LEU A 262 8.72 18.08 22.58
C LEU A 262 10.23 18.03 22.82
N THR A 263 11.04 17.65 21.82
CA THR A 263 12.51 17.64 21.94
C THR A 263 13.11 19.02 22.26
N PRO A 264 12.92 20.09 21.44
CA PRO A 264 13.43 21.42 21.77
C PRO A 264 12.75 22.02 23.01
N VAL A 265 11.45 21.77 23.21
CA VAL A 265 10.75 22.24 24.42
C VAL A 265 11.34 21.62 25.68
N SER A 266 11.62 20.31 25.67
CA SER A 266 12.30 19.61 26.76
C SER A 266 13.68 20.18 27.03
N LEU A 267 14.45 20.52 25.99
CA LEU A 267 15.77 21.13 26.13
C LEU A 267 15.66 22.49 26.86
N VAL A 268 14.74 23.36 26.42
CA VAL A 268 14.52 24.68 27.03
C VAL A 268 14.06 24.55 28.48
N ILE A 269 13.09 23.67 28.77
CA ILE A 269 12.61 23.43 30.13
C ILE A 269 13.74 22.94 31.02
N THR A 270 14.55 21.99 30.54
CA THR A 270 15.67 21.42 31.31
C THR A 270 16.66 22.52 31.70
N VAL A 271 17.06 23.38 30.76
CA VAL A 271 17.98 24.51 31.03
C VAL A 271 17.38 25.51 32.03
N LEU A 272 16.07 25.80 31.93
CA LEU A 272 15.41 26.76 32.82
C LEU A 272 15.13 26.23 34.23
N LEU A 273 14.91 24.92 34.38
CA LEU A 273 14.70 24.25 35.67
C LEU A 273 16.01 23.92 36.36
N PHE A 274 17.10 23.73 35.62
CA PHE A 274 18.41 23.32 36.15
C PHE A 274 18.88 24.15 37.36
N PRO A 275 18.85 25.50 37.35
CA PRO A 275 19.29 26.30 38.50
C PRO A 275 18.27 26.39 39.64
N ARG A 276 17.04 25.89 39.45
CA ARG A 276 15.94 26.03 40.42
C ARG A 276 15.64 24.75 41.21
N ILE A 277 16.21 23.62 40.82
CA ILE A 277 15.96 22.33 41.46
C ILE A 277 17.18 21.95 42.29
N ASP A 278 16.97 21.80 43.59
CA ASP A 278 17.96 21.23 44.49
C ASP A 278 17.89 19.69 44.38
N PHE A 279 18.83 19.10 43.65
CA PHE A 279 18.83 17.66 43.34
C PHE A 279 19.32 16.78 44.51
N GLY A 280 19.58 17.38 45.67
CA GLY A 280 20.29 16.82 46.83
C GLY A 280 19.73 15.53 47.46
N GLU A 281 18.55 15.02 47.07
CA GLU A 281 18.01 13.76 47.63
C GLU A 281 17.38 12.79 46.61
N LYS A 282 17.36 13.11 45.31
CA LYS A 282 16.69 12.25 44.30
C LYS A 282 17.54 12.02 43.04
N PRO A 283 18.64 11.24 43.14
CA PRO A 283 19.55 10.97 42.03
C PRO A 283 18.87 10.35 40.79
N GLY A 284 17.79 9.57 40.98
CA GLY A 284 17.01 9.01 39.86
C GLY A 284 16.29 10.05 38.99
N LEU A 285 15.86 11.17 39.58
CA LEU A 285 15.13 12.23 38.88
C LEU A 285 16.08 13.04 37.98
N TRP A 286 17.32 13.22 38.43
CA TRP A 286 18.40 13.82 37.65
C TRP A 286 18.75 12.98 36.40
N LEU A 287 18.92 11.67 36.56
CA LEU A 287 19.18 10.75 35.45
C LEU A 287 18.04 10.78 34.41
N MET A 288 16.77 10.76 34.86
CA MET A 288 15.62 10.83 33.96
C MET A 288 15.57 12.14 33.17
N LEU A 289 15.77 13.29 33.83
CA LEU A 289 15.72 14.60 33.17
C LEU A 289 16.88 14.79 32.19
N TYR A 290 18.07 14.30 32.54
CA TYR A 290 19.26 14.36 31.67
C TYR A 290 19.11 13.51 30.40
N HIS A 291 18.54 12.31 30.51
CA HIS A 291 18.34 11.42 29.36
C HIS A 291 17.07 11.71 28.54
N LEU A 292 16.19 12.59 29.03
CA LEU A 292 14.93 12.91 28.36
C LEU A 292 15.13 13.46 26.93
N PRO A 293 16.03 14.43 26.66
CA PRO A 293 16.30 14.88 25.29
C PRO A 293 16.85 13.75 24.41
N THR A 294 17.76 12.91 24.92
CA THR A 294 18.34 11.78 24.17
C THR A 294 17.26 10.75 23.80
N ALA A 295 16.37 10.42 24.73
CA ALA A 295 15.26 9.52 24.50
C ALA A 295 14.29 10.10 23.45
N LEU A 296 13.98 11.39 23.51
CA LEU A 296 13.12 12.07 22.53
C LEU A 296 13.75 12.10 21.13
N ILE A 297 15.05 12.34 21.02
CA ILE A 297 15.78 12.27 19.74
C ILE A 297 15.75 10.84 19.19
N ALA A 298 16.06 9.83 20.01
CA ALA A 298 16.01 8.43 19.59
C ALA A 298 14.59 8.01 19.16
N LEU A 299 13.56 8.51 19.85
CA LEU A 299 12.16 8.29 19.50
C LEU A 299 11.75 9.02 18.21
N SER A 300 12.30 10.20 17.95
CA SER A 300 12.07 10.95 16.70
C SER A 300 12.56 10.17 15.48
N PHE A 301 13.72 9.52 15.55
CA PHE A 301 14.19 8.60 14.49
C PHE A 301 13.32 7.35 14.34
N CYS A 302 12.49 7.04 15.32
CA CYS A 302 11.51 5.97 15.21
C CYS A 302 10.22 6.40 14.48
N LEU A 303 10.01 7.70 14.24
CA LEU A 303 8.88 8.24 13.48
C LEU A 303 9.22 8.28 11.98
N GLN A 304 8.21 8.04 11.13
CA GLN A 304 8.38 8.00 9.66
C GLN A 304 8.05 9.31 8.95
N GLU A 305 7.50 10.26 9.71
CA GLU A 305 7.14 11.58 9.19
C GLU A 305 8.36 12.49 9.29
N LEU A 306 8.58 13.30 8.25
CA LEU A 306 9.49 14.42 8.37
C LEU A 306 8.97 15.30 9.52
N PRO A 307 9.84 15.77 10.42
CA PRO A 307 9.41 16.58 11.55
C PRO A 307 8.82 17.89 11.05
N GLU A 308 7.50 17.95 11.01
CA GLU A 308 6.76 19.20 10.81
C GLU A 308 6.51 19.82 12.18
N PHE A 309 7.11 20.98 12.41
CA PHE A 309 6.94 21.77 13.63
C PHE A 309 5.60 22.51 13.63
N VAL A 310 4.49 21.78 13.46
CA VAL A 310 3.13 22.31 13.44
C VAL A 310 2.34 21.66 14.57
N ILE A 311 1.76 22.49 15.44
CA ILE A 311 0.88 22.03 16.53
C ILE A 311 -0.30 21.27 15.91
N PRO A 312 -0.50 19.98 16.25
CA PRO A 312 -1.60 19.21 15.70
C PRO A 312 -2.94 19.79 16.16
N PRO A 313 -3.97 19.84 15.28
CA PRO A 313 -5.29 20.25 15.70
C PRO A 313 -5.81 19.28 16.77
N LEU A 314 -6.44 19.82 17.81
CA LEU A 314 -7.03 19.00 18.86
C LEU A 314 -8.13 18.11 18.27
N PRO A 315 -8.19 16.81 18.63
CA PRO A 315 -9.22 15.92 18.14
C PRO A 315 -10.58 16.33 18.71
N ARG A 316 -11.37 17.06 17.93
CA ARG A 316 -12.74 17.47 18.25
C ARG A 316 -13.74 16.60 17.51
N ARG A 317 -14.98 16.49 18.01
CA ARG A 317 -16.09 15.81 17.32
C ARG A 317 -16.40 16.53 16.01
N SER A 318 -16.72 15.77 14.95
CA SER A 318 -17.25 16.39 13.73
C SER A 318 -18.74 16.67 13.89
N GLU A 319 -19.17 17.84 13.46
CA GLU A 319 -20.59 18.23 13.38
C GLU A 319 -21.20 17.91 12.01
N THR A 320 -20.38 17.44 11.06
CA THR A 320 -20.86 17.10 9.71
C THR A 320 -21.64 15.78 9.71
N PRO A 321 -22.80 15.73 9.02
CA PRO A 321 -23.60 14.51 8.93
C PRO A 321 -22.98 13.47 7.97
N THR A 322 -22.13 13.89 7.03
CA THR A 322 -21.53 13.03 6.00
C THR A 322 -20.05 13.34 5.80
N TRP A 323 -19.31 12.38 5.23
CA TRP A 323 -17.91 12.54 4.81
C TRP A 323 -17.72 13.39 3.55
N ARG A 324 -18.83 13.85 2.94
CA ARG A 324 -18.82 14.58 1.67
C ARG A 324 -19.04 16.06 1.94
N ARG A 325 -18.20 16.90 1.34
CA ARG A 325 -18.45 18.34 1.24
C ARG A 325 -19.21 18.60 -0.07
N PRO A 326 -20.29 19.40 -0.02
CA PRO A 326 -20.99 19.80 -1.23
C PRO A 326 -20.03 20.57 -2.15
N PRO A 327 -20.24 20.52 -3.47
CA PRO A 327 -19.45 21.31 -4.40
C PRO A 327 -19.52 22.78 -3.99
N LYS A 328 -18.37 23.46 -4.01
CA LYS A 328 -18.31 24.90 -3.74
C LYS A 328 -19.04 25.59 -4.89
N VAL A 329 -20.31 25.92 -4.69
CA VAL A 329 -21.06 26.75 -5.64
C VAL A 329 -20.32 28.07 -5.72
N ALA A 330 -19.71 28.35 -6.87
CA ALA A 330 -19.17 29.66 -7.15
C ALA A 330 -20.36 30.62 -7.18
N LEU A 331 -20.47 31.48 -6.15
CA LEU A 331 -21.38 32.62 -6.15
C LEU A 331 -20.93 33.60 -7.24
N SER A 332 -21.25 33.30 -8.50
CA SER A 332 -21.24 34.27 -9.59
C SER A 332 -22.61 34.91 -9.64
N GLY A 333 -22.77 36.00 -8.91
CA GLY A 333 -24.01 36.75 -8.84
C GLY A 333 -23.84 38.07 -8.10
N ALA A 334 -22.91 38.92 -8.55
CA ALA A 334 -23.00 40.33 -8.24
C ALA A 334 -24.14 40.91 -9.10
N PRO A 335 -25.16 41.58 -8.53
CA PRO A 335 -26.22 42.18 -9.33
C PRO A 335 -25.63 43.32 -10.16
N ALA A 336 -25.90 43.30 -11.47
CA ALA A 336 -25.67 44.44 -12.34
C ALA A 336 -26.47 45.62 -11.77
N ARG A 337 -25.77 46.68 -11.35
CA ARG A 337 -26.40 47.98 -11.08
C ARG A 337 -26.79 48.57 -12.44
N GLY A 338 -28.10 48.70 -12.66
CA GLY A 338 -28.67 49.52 -13.71
C GLY A 338 -28.61 51.01 -13.37
#